data_AF-A0A087UI02-F1
#
_entry.id   AF-A0A087UI02-F1
#
_cell.length_a   1.000
_cell.length_b   1.000
_cell.length_c   1.000
_cell.angle_alpha   90.00
_cell.angle_beta   90.00
_cell.angle_gamma   90.00
#
_symmetry.space_group_name_H-M   'P 1'
#
loop_
_entity.id
_entity.type
_entity.pdbx_description
1 polymer ?
#
loop_
_entity_poly.entity_id
_entity_poly.type
_entity_poly.pdbx_seq_one_letter_code
_entity_poly.pdbx_strand_id
1 'polypeptide(L)'
;MEFGLARLGGIFVIASADVGFAIYDRYAVEQQGPPVSYVAHLTGALAGLTIGLLVLKNFEQKLHEQVLWWVALGVYAACTLFAVLFNIFNY
;
A
#
# COMPACT_ATOMS: atom_id res chain seq x y z
N MET A 1 14.89 7.05 23.01
CA MET A 1 14.57 7.84 21.80
C MET A 1 15.85 8.18 21.04
N GLU A 2 16.65 7.19 20.63
CA GLU A 2 18.04 7.46 20.19
C GLU A 2 18.23 7.70 18.68
N PHE A 3 17.18 7.48 17.86
CA PHE A 3 17.26 7.67 16.39
C PHE A 3 16.19 8.61 15.83
N GLY A 4 15.68 9.56 16.64
CA GLY A 4 14.63 10.48 16.21
C GLY A 4 15.00 11.31 14.98
N LEU A 5 16.22 11.83 14.94
CA LEU A 5 16.71 12.64 13.82
C LEU A 5 16.95 11.81 12.55
N ALA A 6 17.45 10.58 12.69
CA ALA A 6 17.63 9.66 11.57
C ALA A 6 16.29 9.20 10.98
N ARG A 7 15.28 8.91 11.83
CA ARG A 7 13.91 8.64 11.37
C ARG A 7 13.30 9.84 10.66
N LEU A 8 13.48 11.05 11.21
CA LEU A 8 12.97 12.28 10.59
C LEU A 8 13.64 12.52 9.23
N GLY A 9 14.95 12.34 9.13
CA GLY A 9 15.69 12.42 7.87
C GLY A 9 15.19 11.40 6.84
N GLY A 10 14.99 10.14 7.26
CA GLY A 10 14.43 9.10 6.38
C GLY A 10 13.03 9.45 5.87
N ILE A 11 12.14 9.93 6.75
CA ILE A 11 10.79 10.39 6.36
C ILE A 11 10.90 11.55 5.37
N PHE A 12 11.78 12.52 5.62
CA PHE A 12 11.93 13.68 4.75
C PHE A 12 12.44 13.30 3.37
N VAL A 13 13.39 12.38 3.27
CA VAL A 13 13.90 11.86 1.99
C VAL A 13 12.80 11.16 1.21
N ILE A 14 12.05 10.25 1.85
CA ILE A 14 10.96 9.51 1.20
C ILE A 14 9.86 10.47 0.72
N ALA A 15 9.42 11.38 1.59
CA ALA A 15 8.39 12.35 1.25
C ALA A 15 8.84 13.30 0.12
N SER A 16 10.09 13.74 0.15
CA SER A 16 10.65 14.61 -0.91
C SER A 16 10.73 13.89 -2.25
N ALA A 17 11.12 12.62 -2.25
CA ALA A 17 11.15 11.81 -3.47
C ALA A 17 9.74 11.64 -4.06
N ASP A 18 8.76 11.32 -3.22
CA ASP A 18 7.36 11.12 -3.64
C ASP A 18 6.76 12.40 -4.26
N VAL A 19 6.98 13.54 -3.60
CA VAL A 19 6.59 14.86 -4.11
C VAL A 19 7.34 15.19 -5.41
N GLY A 20 8.63 14.87 -5.49
CA GLY A 20 9.44 15.06 -6.69
C GLY A 20 8.93 14.26 -7.89
N PHE A 21 8.55 12.99 -7.68
CA PHE A 21 7.92 12.15 -8.70
C PHE A 21 6.58 12.71 -9.15
N ALA A 22 5.73 13.17 -8.22
CA ALA A 22 4.46 13.78 -8.56
C ALA A 22 4.61 15.07 -9.39
N ILE A 23 5.63 15.89 -9.09
CA ILE A 23 5.95 17.08 -9.87
C ILE A 23 6.51 16.69 -11.25
N TYR A 24 7.44 15.74 -11.31
CA TYR A 24 8.04 15.28 -12.56
C TYR A 24 6.99 14.70 -13.52
N ASP A 25 6.11 13.83 -13.04
CA ASP A 25 5.03 13.24 -13.82
C ASP A 25 4.05 14.30 -14.35
N ARG A 26 3.80 15.35 -13.55
CA ARG A 26 2.86 16.43 -13.92
C ARG A 26 3.41 17.42 -14.95
N TYR A 27 4.72 17.68 -14.95
CA TYR A 27 5.30 18.80 -15.71
C TYR A 27 6.37 18.39 -16.73
N ALA A 28 7.02 17.24 -16.58
CA ALA A 28 8.12 16.81 -17.44
C ALA A 28 7.74 15.63 -18.36
N VAL A 29 6.67 14.90 -18.03
CA VAL A 29 6.14 13.80 -18.82
C VAL A 29 4.84 14.29 -19.48
N GLU A 30 4.75 14.23 -20.81
CA GLU A 30 3.43 14.25 -21.44
C GLU A 30 2.69 13.01 -20.95
N GLN A 31 1.60 13.16 -20.20
CA GLN A 31 0.87 12.04 -19.59
C GLN A 31 0.61 10.92 -20.61
N GLN A 32 1.44 9.88 -20.59
CA GLN A 32 1.30 8.72 -21.46
C GLN A 32 0.30 7.75 -20.83
N GLY A 33 -0.97 8.18 -20.78
CA GLY A 33 -2.06 7.33 -20.31
C GLY A 33 -3.11 8.07 -19.48
N PRO A 34 -4.27 7.43 -19.28
CA PRO A 34 -5.31 7.97 -18.41
C PRO A 34 -4.79 8.09 -16.96
N PRO A 35 -5.23 9.11 -16.22
CA PRO A 35 -4.83 9.31 -14.83
C PRO A 35 -5.21 8.09 -13.98
N VAL A 36 -4.41 7.83 -12.94
CA VAL A 36 -4.65 6.75 -11.99
C VAL A 36 -6.03 6.93 -11.36
N SER A 37 -6.87 5.88 -11.43
CA SER A 37 -8.25 5.96 -10.97
C SER A 37 -8.34 6.12 -9.45
N TYR A 38 -9.36 6.84 -8.98
CA TYR A 38 -9.70 6.94 -7.55
C TYR A 38 -9.93 5.56 -6.91
N VAL A 39 -10.44 4.62 -7.71
CA VAL A 39 -10.62 3.21 -7.31
C VAL A 39 -9.27 2.58 -6.99
N ALA A 40 -8.24 2.84 -7.79
CA ALA A 40 -6.91 2.27 -7.59
C ALA A 40 -6.27 2.76 -6.28
N HIS A 41 -6.45 4.04 -5.92
CA HIS A 41 -6.00 4.57 -4.62
C HIS A 41 -6.73 3.91 -3.45
N LEU A 42 -8.05 3.75 -3.55
CA LEU A 42 -8.86 3.16 -2.49
C LEU A 42 -8.56 1.66 -2.30
N THR A 43 -8.41 0.92 -3.40
CA THR A 43 -8.02 -0.50 -3.35
C THR A 43 -6.58 -0.68 -2.86
N GLY A 44 -5.66 0.24 -3.21
CA GLY A 44 -4.30 0.25 -2.69
C GLY A 44 -4.25 0.49 -1.18
N ALA A 45 -5.04 1.44 -0.67
CA ALA A 45 -5.17 1.70 0.76
C ALA A 45 -5.76 0.50 1.52
N LEU A 46 -6.78 -0.15 0.97
CA LEU A 46 -7.36 -1.38 1.52
C LEU A 46 -6.33 -2.52 1.57
N ALA A 47 -5.59 -2.74 0.49
CA ALA A 47 -4.54 -3.76 0.44
C ALA A 47 -3.45 -3.49 1.50
N GLY A 48 -2.97 -2.23 1.61
CA GLY A 48 -2.00 -1.83 2.62
C GLY A 48 -2.51 -2.02 4.06
N LEU A 49 -3.78 -1.69 4.33
CA LEU A 49 -4.43 -1.93 5.62
C LEU A 49 -4.46 -3.42 5.96
N THR A 50 -4.84 -4.28 5.02
CA THR A 50 -4.91 -5.73 5.24
C THR A 50 -3.54 -6.34 5.56
N ILE A 51 -2.49 -5.93 4.84
CA ILE A 51 -1.10 -6.35 5.15
C ILE A 51 -0.62 -5.78 6.48
N GLY A 52 -0.96 -4.52 6.79
CA GLY A 52 -0.63 -3.91 8.07
C GLY A 52 -1.22 -4.70 9.24
N LEU A 53 -2.51 -5.06 9.16
CA LEU A 53 -3.18 -5.89 10.17
C LEU A 53 -2.59 -7.30 10.29
N LEU A 54 -2.05 -7.84 9.20
CA LEU A 54 -1.35 -9.12 9.18
C LEU A 54 0.00 -9.08 9.90
N VAL A 55 0.75 -7.98 9.73
CA VAL A 55 2.12 -7.81 10.24
C VAL A 55 2.13 -7.32 11.70
N LEU A 56 1.15 -6.52 12.12
CA LEU A 56 1.02 -6.08 13.51
C LEU A 56 0.62 -7.26 14.40
N LYS A 57 1.60 -7.84 15.10
CA LYS A 57 1.36 -8.92 16.07
C LYS A 57 1.22 -8.34 17.48
N ASN A 58 0.04 -8.50 18.08
CA ASN A 58 -0.19 -8.17 19.49
C ASN A 58 0.36 -9.31 20.37
N PHE A 59 0.93 -8.98 21.54
CA PHE A 59 1.50 -9.99 22.46
C PHE A 59 0.40 -10.77 23.22
N GLU A 60 -0.78 -10.19 23.38
CA GLU A 60 -1.99 -10.78 24.00
C GLU A 60 -3.07 -10.93 22.92
N GLN A 61 -3.03 -12.05 22.18
CA GLN A 61 -3.84 -12.22 20.99
C GLN A 61 -5.28 -12.60 21.37
N LYS A 62 -6.23 -11.68 21.19
CA LYS A 62 -7.65 -11.92 21.44
C LYS A 62 -8.32 -12.61 20.24
N LEU A 63 -9.35 -13.41 20.49
CA LEU A 63 -10.13 -14.12 19.44
C LEU A 63 -10.59 -13.19 18.31
N HIS A 64 -11.02 -11.96 18.63
CA HIS A 64 -11.41 -10.95 17.64
C HIS A 64 -10.24 -10.48 16.75
N GLU A 65 -9.03 -10.34 17.30
CA GLU A 65 -7.84 -9.98 16.53
C GLU A 65 -7.43 -11.12 15.59
N GLN A 66 -7.59 -12.37 16.04
CA GLN A 66 -7.32 -13.54 15.20
C GLN A 66 -8.31 -13.64 14.04
N VAL A 67 -9.60 -13.38 14.27
CA VAL A 67 -10.61 -13.30 13.18
C VAL A 67 -10.28 -12.17 12.21
N LEU A 68 -9.93 -10.98 12.72
CA LEU A 68 -9.55 -9.84 11.88
C LEU A 68 -8.31 -10.14 11.01
N TRP A 69 -7.34 -10.84 11.58
CA TRP A 69 -6.12 -11.27 10.90
C TRP A 69 -6.44 -12.24 9.74
N TRP A 70 -7.29 -13.24 9.98
CA TRP A 70 -7.74 -14.17 8.93
C TRP A 70 -8.56 -13.49 7.84
N VAL A 71 -9.43 -12.54 8.21
CA VAL A 71 -10.20 -11.75 7.24
C VAL A 71 -9.28 -10.87 6.40
N ALA A 72 -8.32 -10.19 7.02
CA ALA A 72 -7.33 -9.39 6.32
C ALA A 72 -6.49 -10.24 5.35
N LEU A 73 -6.05 -11.42 5.77
CA LEU A 73 -5.36 -12.38 4.90
C LEU A 73 -6.24 -12.85 3.74
N GLY A 74 -7.51 -13.16 4.00
CA GLY A 74 -8.45 -13.56 2.96
C GLY A 74 -8.66 -12.48 1.91
N VAL A 75 -8.90 -11.23 2.33
CA VAL A 75 -9.10 -10.09 1.42
C VAL A 75 -7.84 -9.83 0.59
N TYR A 76 -6.67 -9.82 1.23
CA TYR A 76 -5.40 -9.63 0.52
C TYR A 76 -5.17 -10.73 -0.53
N ALA A 77 -5.31 -12.00 -0.14
CA ALA A 77 -5.13 -13.13 -1.05
C ALA A 77 -6.11 -13.09 -2.23
N ALA A 78 -7.38 -12.73 -1.99
CA ALA A 78 -8.37 -12.60 -3.05
C ALA A 78 -8.01 -11.48 -4.04
N CYS A 79 -7.58 -10.32 -3.54
CA CYS A 79 -7.14 -9.21 -4.39
C CYS A 79 -5.89 -9.57 -5.21
N THR A 80 -4.90 -10.22 -4.60
CA THR A 80 -3.68 -10.66 -5.31
C THR A 80 -4.01 -11.71 -6.37
N LEU A 81 -4.84 -12.69 -6.04
CA LEU A 81 -5.25 -13.72 -7.00
C LEU A 81 -6.02 -13.10 -8.17
N PHE A 82 -6.95 -12.19 -7.89
CA PHE A 82 -7.65 -11.44 -8.94
C PHE A 82 -6.69 -10.69 -9.86
N ALA A 83 -5.72 -9.98 -9.30
CA ALA A 83 -4.73 -9.24 -10.10
C ALA A 83 -3.90 -10.17 -10.99
N VAL A 84 -3.44 -11.32 -10.46
CA VAL A 84 -2.67 -12.33 -11.21
C VAL A 84 -3.53 -12.93 -12.33
N LEU A 85 -4.73 -13.39 -12.02
CA LEU A 85 -5.64 -13.99 -13.01
C LEU A 85 -6.02 -12.98 -14.09
N PHE A 86 -6.35 -11.75 -13.71
CA PHE A 86 -6.67 -10.68 -14.65
C PHE A 86 -5.51 -10.43 -15.60
N ASN A 87 -4.27 -10.40 -15.10
CA ASN A 87 -3.08 -10.24 -15.92
C ASN A 87 -2.84 -11.42 -16.86
N ILE A 88 -3.07 -12.67 -16.42
CA ILE A 88 -2.93 -13.88 -17.26
C ILE A 88 -4.01 -13.95 -18.36
N PHE A 89 -5.24 -13.49 -18.09
CA PHE A 89 -6.34 -13.62 -19.04
C PHE A 89 -6.54 -12.40 -19.95
N ASN A 90 -6.07 -11.21 -19.56
CA ASN A 90 -6.18 -9.98 -20.36
C ASN A 90 -4.85 -9.56 -21.02
N TYR A 91 -3.81 -10.39 -20.95
CA TYR A 91 -2.56 -10.26 -21.70
C TYR A 91 -2.32 -11.56 -22.47
#